data_AF-A0A7J9GKE1-F1
#
_entry.id   AF-A0A7J9GKE1-F1
#
_cell.length_a   1.000
_cell.length_b   1.000
_cell.length_c   1.000
_cell.angle_alpha   90.00
_cell.angle_beta   90.00
_cell.angle_gamma   90.00
#
_symmetry.space_group_name_H-M   'P 1'
#
loop_
_entity.id
_entity.type
_entity.pdbx_description
1 polymer ?
#
loop_
_entity_poly.entity_id
_entity_poly.type
_entity_poly.pdbx_seq_one_letter_code
_entity_poly.pdbx_strand_id
1 'polypeptide(L)'
;VQPSPVVAAFSSRGLNPVTPAIFKLDIITPGVNILAGWTGEVGLTGLAIDQRHVNFNIVSGTSMSCPHVSGLAAILKAAHPEWSPTAIKSALMTTAYSTYLNGEKIKDVATGGPATPFDYGAGHVDSIAALDPGLVYDTTIDDYLGFLCALNYTPSQIKSTTQTNFTCQKSKKYTLGDFNYPSFSVPFQIGLRSTVKYTRTITNVGVPATYKISLYSQT
;
A
#
# COMPACT_ATOMS: atom_id res chain seq x y z
N VAL A 1 -11.63 -15.00 -17.23
CA VAL A 1 -10.99 -15.83 -16.18
C VAL A 1 -11.71 -15.54 -14.87
N GLN A 2 -12.24 -16.57 -14.21
CA GLN A 2 -12.81 -16.46 -12.87
C GLN A 2 -12.23 -17.59 -12.00
N PRO A 3 -11.91 -17.32 -10.72
CA PRO A 3 -12.04 -16.03 -10.04
C PRO A 3 -10.98 -15.01 -10.48
N SER A 4 -11.27 -13.72 -10.30
CA SER A 4 -10.36 -12.60 -10.56
C SER A 4 -10.73 -11.42 -9.66
N PRO A 5 -9.76 -10.71 -9.06
CA PRO A 5 -8.31 -10.94 -9.13
C PRO A 5 -7.86 -12.13 -8.28
N VAL A 6 -6.63 -12.61 -8.51
CA VAL A 6 -5.96 -13.55 -7.60
C VAL A 6 -4.55 -13.02 -7.31
N VAL A 7 -4.01 -13.29 -6.13
CA VAL A 7 -2.64 -12.90 -5.80
C VAL A 7 -1.67 -13.87 -6.50
N ALA A 8 -0.80 -13.34 -7.35
CA ALA A 8 0.16 -14.12 -8.10
C ALA A 8 1.15 -14.84 -7.16
N ALA A 9 1.49 -16.09 -7.47
CA ALA A 9 2.36 -16.89 -6.61
C ALA A 9 3.74 -16.24 -6.37
N PHE A 10 4.28 -15.54 -7.37
CA PHE A 10 5.57 -14.84 -7.27
C PHE A 10 5.51 -13.51 -6.51
N SER A 11 4.31 -12.98 -6.20
CA SER A 11 4.20 -11.71 -5.47
C SER A 11 4.82 -11.86 -4.09
N SER A 12 5.69 -10.94 -3.69
CA SER A 12 6.26 -10.95 -2.34
C SER A 12 5.17 -10.71 -1.29
N ARG A 13 5.35 -11.34 -0.12
CA ARG A 13 4.37 -11.29 0.99
C ARG A 13 4.90 -10.45 2.14
N GLY A 14 3.99 -9.90 2.92
CA GLY A 14 4.30 -9.31 4.21
C GLY A 14 4.79 -10.34 5.25
N LEU A 15 5.19 -9.92 6.44
CA LEU A 15 5.16 -8.54 6.95
C LEU A 15 6.43 -7.75 6.55
N ASN A 16 6.39 -6.42 6.71
CA ASN A 16 7.56 -5.55 6.58
C ASN A 16 8.70 -5.99 7.54
N PRO A 17 9.84 -6.50 7.02
CA PRO A 17 10.93 -6.97 7.87
C PRO A 17 11.71 -5.83 8.53
N VAL A 18 11.63 -4.62 7.99
CA VAL A 18 12.35 -3.44 8.49
C VAL A 18 11.58 -2.77 9.63
N THR A 19 10.26 -2.67 9.49
CA THR A 19 9.39 -2.09 10.52
C THR A 19 8.07 -2.85 10.60
N PRO A 20 7.99 -3.94 11.38
CA PRO A 20 6.80 -4.77 11.53
C PRO A 20 5.52 -3.99 11.93
N ALA A 21 5.67 -2.88 12.66
CA ALA A 21 4.55 -2.03 13.04
C ALA A 21 3.91 -1.25 11.87
N ILE A 22 4.57 -1.22 10.70
CA ILE A 22 4.02 -0.68 9.46
C ILE A 22 3.68 -1.83 8.53
N PHE A 23 2.38 -2.00 8.28
CA PHE A 23 1.87 -3.07 7.45
C PHE A 23 2.32 -2.92 6.00
N LYS A 24 2.79 -4.02 5.40
CA LYS A 24 3.13 -4.14 3.97
C LYS A 24 2.73 -5.52 3.47
N LEU A 25 2.34 -5.67 2.20
CA LEU A 25 2.20 -4.61 1.17
C LEU A 25 0.95 -3.72 1.37
N ASP A 26 0.83 -2.65 0.59
CA ASP A 26 -0.24 -1.65 0.77
C ASP A 26 -1.53 -1.99 0.00
N ILE A 27 -1.40 -2.36 -1.28
CA ILE A 27 -2.52 -2.60 -2.21
C ILE A 27 -2.07 -3.51 -3.36
N ILE A 28 -2.99 -4.20 -4.03
CA ILE A 28 -2.72 -4.97 -5.25
C ILE A 28 -3.41 -4.39 -6.48
N THR A 29 -2.78 -4.57 -7.64
CA THR A 29 -3.25 -4.16 -8.96
C THR A 29 -2.82 -5.19 -10.01
N PRO A 30 -3.39 -5.14 -11.24
CA PRO A 30 -3.05 -6.09 -12.30
C PRO A 30 -1.56 -6.09 -12.62
N GLY A 31 -0.94 -7.26 -12.56
CA GLY A 31 0.49 -7.44 -12.87
C GLY A 31 0.83 -8.77 -13.53
N VAL A 32 -0.17 -9.55 -13.94
CA VAL A 32 0.02 -10.85 -14.62
C VAL A 32 -0.52 -10.72 -16.03
N ASN A 33 0.29 -11.12 -17.01
CA ASN A 33 -0.02 -11.07 -18.44
C ASN A 33 -0.47 -9.67 -18.91
N ILE A 34 0.30 -8.65 -18.56
CA ILE A 34 0.03 -7.27 -18.95
C ILE A 34 0.66 -7.01 -20.32
N LEU A 35 -0.18 -6.62 -21.28
CA LEU A 35 0.25 -6.15 -22.60
C LEU A 35 0.69 -4.68 -22.51
N ALA A 36 1.93 -4.38 -22.89
CA ALA A 36 2.45 -3.02 -22.92
C ALA A 36 3.42 -2.81 -24.09
N GLY A 37 3.75 -1.56 -24.38
CA GLY A 37 4.71 -1.20 -25.43
C GLY A 37 6.09 -1.84 -25.21
N TRP A 38 6.73 -2.24 -26.30
CA TRP A 38 8.03 -2.92 -26.29
C TRP A 38 8.92 -2.30 -27.37
N THR A 39 10.19 -2.07 -27.04
CA THR A 39 11.11 -1.33 -27.93
C THR A 39 11.47 -2.10 -29.19
N GLY A 40 11.34 -3.42 -29.17
CA GLY A 40 11.81 -4.28 -30.25
C GLY A 40 13.34 -4.43 -30.31
N GLU A 41 14.11 -3.81 -29.41
CA GLU A 41 15.58 -3.97 -29.32
C GLU A 41 15.98 -5.40 -28.92
N VAL A 42 15.16 -6.04 -28.08
CA VAL A 42 15.34 -7.41 -27.62
C VAL A 42 14.11 -8.25 -27.97
N GLY A 43 14.34 -9.54 -28.26
CA GLY A 43 13.28 -10.51 -28.49
C GLY A 43 12.32 -10.64 -27.30
N LEU A 44 11.12 -11.13 -27.56
CA LEU A 44 10.03 -11.26 -26.57
C LEU A 44 10.43 -11.96 -25.27
N THR A 45 11.24 -13.01 -25.37
CA THR A 45 11.73 -13.80 -24.22
C THR A 45 12.98 -13.22 -23.57
N GLY A 46 13.62 -12.22 -24.17
CA GLY A 46 14.94 -11.72 -23.78
C GLY A 46 16.10 -12.68 -24.08
N LEU A 47 15.85 -13.83 -24.72
CA LEU A 47 16.88 -14.78 -25.12
C LEU A 47 17.48 -14.41 -26.48
N ALA A 48 18.79 -14.57 -26.64
CA ALA A 48 19.48 -14.27 -27.90
C ALA A 48 18.98 -15.10 -29.11
N ILE A 49 18.38 -16.26 -28.86
CA ILE A 49 17.80 -17.11 -29.92
C ILE A 49 16.43 -16.61 -30.42
N ASP A 50 15.76 -15.74 -29.64
CA ASP A 50 14.44 -15.24 -29.99
C ASP A 50 14.54 -14.01 -30.90
N GLN A 51 14.33 -14.24 -32.19
CA GLN A 51 14.43 -13.24 -33.26
C GLN A 51 13.13 -12.46 -33.50
N ARG A 52 12.10 -12.63 -32.66
CA ARG A 52 10.81 -11.96 -32.84
C ARG A 52 10.88 -10.52 -32.34
N HIS A 53 10.62 -9.57 -33.23
CA HIS A 53 10.52 -8.15 -32.92
C HIS A 53 9.06 -7.69 -33.05
N VAL A 54 8.52 -7.12 -31.97
CA VAL A 54 7.13 -6.65 -31.92
C VAL A 54 7.04 -5.37 -31.11
N ASN A 55 6.01 -4.56 -31.40
CA ASN A 55 5.79 -3.27 -30.73
C ASN A 55 5.13 -3.42 -29.35
N PHE A 56 4.62 -4.62 -29.00
CA PHE A 56 3.96 -4.89 -27.73
C PHE A 56 4.37 -6.26 -27.19
N ASN A 57 4.56 -6.37 -25.88
CA ASN A 57 4.90 -7.61 -25.19
C ASN A 57 3.93 -7.86 -24.02
N ILE A 58 3.71 -9.13 -23.70
CA ILE A 58 2.93 -9.58 -22.55
C ILE A 58 3.91 -10.07 -21.50
N VAL A 59 3.99 -9.35 -20.38
CA VAL A 59 4.89 -9.67 -19.28
C VAL A 59 4.17 -9.67 -17.94
N SER A 60 4.77 -10.34 -16.96
CA SER A 60 4.22 -10.47 -15.60
C SER A 60 5.25 -10.02 -14.57
N GLY A 61 4.78 -9.38 -13.51
CA GLY A 61 5.60 -8.94 -12.41
C GLY A 61 4.93 -7.84 -11.59
N THR A 62 5.40 -7.64 -10.37
CA THR A 62 5.05 -6.43 -9.59
C THR A 62 5.51 -5.15 -10.29
N SER A 63 6.55 -5.24 -11.13
CA SER A 63 6.96 -4.19 -12.07
C SER A 63 5.86 -3.76 -13.03
N MET A 64 4.87 -4.61 -13.31
CA MET A 64 3.69 -4.30 -14.13
C MET A 64 2.51 -3.81 -13.28
N SER A 65 2.38 -4.27 -12.03
CA SER A 65 1.41 -3.72 -11.07
C SER A 65 1.70 -2.27 -10.69
N CYS A 66 2.98 -1.94 -10.44
CA CYS A 66 3.43 -0.61 -10.04
C CYS A 66 2.93 0.53 -10.95
N PRO A 67 3.12 0.49 -12.29
CA PRO A 67 2.67 1.57 -13.17
C PRO A 67 1.14 1.74 -13.21
N HIS A 68 0.35 0.69 -12.94
CA HIS A 68 -1.10 0.85 -12.77
C HIS A 68 -1.42 1.73 -11.55
N VAL A 69 -0.77 1.49 -10.41
CA VAL A 69 -0.93 2.34 -9.22
C VAL A 69 -0.45 3.76 -9.49
N SER A 70 0.70 3.92 -10.17
CA SER A 70 1.23 5.24 -10.53
C SER A 70 0.27 6.03 -11.43
N GLY A 71 -0.34 5.38 -12.43
CA GLY A 71 -1.34 5.99 -13.29
C GLY A 71 -2.59 6.42 -12.51
N LEU A 72 -3.10 5.55 -11.63
CA LEU A 72 -4.23 5.88 -10.76
C LEU A 72 -3.91 7.03 -9.81
N ALA A 73 -2.73 7.05 -9.20
CA ALA A 73 -2.28 8.14 -8.35
C ALA A 73 -2.20 9.47 -9.12
N ALA A 74 -1.75 9.44 -10.38
CA ALA A 74 -1.73 10.63 -11.23
C ALA A 74 -3.14 11.13 -11.58
N ILE A 75 -4.08 10.22 -11.88
CA ILE A 75 -5.49 10.56 -12.12
C ILE A 75 -6.10 11.18 -10.87
N LEU A 76 -5.89 10.59 -9.69
CA LEU A 76 -6.37 11.14 -8.42
C LEU A 76 -5.75 12.52 -8.14
N LYS A 77 -4.46 12.71 -8.41
CA LYS A 77 -3.81 14.02 -8.27
C LYS A 77 -4.36 15.06 -9.25
N ALA A 78 -4.76 14.66 -10.45
CA ALA A 78 -5.38 15.55 -11.42
C ALA A 78 -6.81 15.93 -11.00
N ALA A 79 -7.57 14.99 -10.43
CA ALA A 79 -8.92 15.22 -9.93
C ALA A 79 -8.92 16.05 -8.63
N HIS A 80 -7.91 15.85 -7.76
CA HIS A 80 -7.73 16.52 -6.48
C HIS A 80 -6.33 17.15 -6.38
N PRO A 81 -6.08 18.29 -7.04
CA PRO A 81 -4.76 18.91 -7.12
C PRO A 81 -4.14 19.29 -5.77
N GLU A 82 -4.95 19.47 -4.74
CA GLU A 82 -4.55 19.80 -3.38
C GLU A 82 -4.15 18.59 -2.54
N TRP A 83 -4.56 17.37 -2.91
CA TRP A 83 -4.26 16.18 -2.12
C TRP A 83 -2.76 15.92 -2.02
N SER A 84 -2.32 15.60 -0.81
CA SER A 84 -0.95 15.14 -0.57
C SER A 84 -0.74 13.74 -1.17
N PRO A 85 0.52 13.30 -1.37
CA PRO A 85 0.81 11.93 -1.76
C PRO A 85 0.21 10.88 -0.81
N THR A 86 0.12 11.19 0.49
CA THR A 86 -0.41 10.28 1.50
C THR A 86 -1.93 10.29 1.55
N ALA A 87 -2.59 11.40 1.24
CA ALA A 87 -4.03 11.45 0.99
C ALA A 87 -4.43 10.59 -0.22
N ILE A 88 -3.69 10.70 -1.34
CA ILE A 88 -3.92 9.85 -2.53
C ILE A 88 -3.73 8.37 -2.21
N LYS A 89 -2.64 8.05 -1.50
CA LYS A 89 -2.38 6.69 -1.03
C LYS A 89 -3.51 6.19 -0.12
N SER A 90 -3.96 7.02 0.80
CA SER A 90 -5.07 6.70 1.70
C SER A 90 -6.32 6.38 0.91
N ALA A 91 -6.70 7.24 -0.04
CA ALA A 91 -7.88 7.05 -0.87
C ALA A 91 -7.84 5.68 -1.57
N LEU A 92 -6.73 5.36 -2.25
CA LEU A 92 -6.55 4.07 -2.92
C LEU A 92 -6.67 2.87 -1.96
N MET A 93 -6.11 2.97 -0.76
CA MET A 93 -6.12 1.88 0.21
C MET A 93 -7.49 1.71 0.86
N THR A 94 -8.11 2.77 1.35
CA THR A 94 -9.36 2.69 2.12
C THR A 94 -10.57 2.35 1.27
N THR A 95 -10.49 2.52 -0.06
CA THR A 95 -11.54 2.15 -1.01
C THR A 95 -11.28 0.84 -1.75
N ALA A 96 -10.14 0.18 -1.49
CA ALA A 96 -9.82 -1.12 -2.07
C ALA A 96 -10.79 -2.22 -1.57
N TYR A 97 -10.99 -3.25 -2.39
CA TYR A 97 -11.82 -4.40 -2.04
C TYR A 97 -10.97 -5.66 -1.82
N SER A 98 -11.35 -6.49 -0.84
CA SER A 98 -10.63 -7.71 -0.47
C SER A 98 -11.44 -9.01 -0.67
N THR A 99 -12.68 -8.87 -1.16
CA THR A 99 -13.59 -9.97 -1.48
C THR A 99 -14.16 -9.80 -2.89
N TYR A 100 -14.53 -10.90 -3.54
CA TYR A 100 -15.30 -10.85 -4.78
C TYR A 100 -16.76 -10.43 -4.49
N LEU A 101 -17.52 -10.21 -5.57
CA LEU A 101 -18.94 -9.85 -5.49
C LEU A 101 -19.82 -10.91 -4.80
N ASN A 102 -19.39 -12.18 -4.79
CA ASN A 102 -20.07 -13.28 -4.10
C ASN A 102 -19.72 -13.38 -2.61
N GLY A 103 -18.88 -12.46 -2.08
CA GLY A 103 -18.44 -12.45 -0.69
C GLY A 103 -17.26 -13.38 -0.37
N GLU A 104 -16.81 -14.20 -1.32
CA GLU A 104 -15.62 -15.02 -1.12
C GLU A 104 -14.35 -14.15 -1.12
N LYS A 105 -13.35 -14.58 -0.34
CA LYS A 105 -12.05 -13.89 -0.25
C LYS A 105 -11.27 -14.03 -1.55
N ILE A 106 -10.47 -13.00 -1.87
CA ILE A 106 -9.45 -13.10 -2.93
C ILE A 106 -8.59 -14.34 -2.68
N LYS A 107 -8.24 -15.08 -3.74
CA LYS A 107 -7.44 -16.30 -3.62
C LYS A 107 -5.96 -16.00 -3.79
N ASP A 108 -5.14 -16.77 -3.11
CA ASP A 108 -3.70 -16.81 -3.31
C ASP A 108 -3.33 -18.00 -4.18
N VAL A 109 -2.66 -17.75 -5.31
CA VAL A 109 -2.26 -18.81 -6.24
C VAL A 109 -1.19 -19.73 -5.63
N ALA A 110 -0.34 -19.24 -4.72
CA ALA A 110 0.71 -20.06 -4.12
C ALA A 110 0.15 -21.15 -3.18
N THR A 111 -0.84 -20.80 -2.36
CA THR A 111 -1.48 -21.73 -1.42
C THR A 111 -2.73 -22.42 -1.98
N GLY A 112 -3.36 -21.86 -3.02
CA GLY A 112 -4.67 -22.28 -3.52
C GLY A 112 -5.85 -21.89 -2.60
N GLY A 113 -5.56 -21.28 -1.46
CA GLY A 113 -6.52 -20.89 -0.44
C GLY A 113 -6.93 -19.42 -0.50
N PRO A 114 -7.73 -18.96 0.49
CA PRO A 114 -8.04 -17.54 0.65
C PRO A 114 -6.78 -16.77 1.03
N ALA A 115 -6.51 -15.68 0.30
CA ALA A 115 -5.46 -14.73 0.59
C ALA A 115 -5.76 -13.98 1.90
N THR A 116 -4.69 -13.56 2.55
CA THR A 116 -4.68 -12.78 3.78
C THR A 116 -4.28 -11.33 3.49
N PRO A 117 -4.48 -10.40 4.44
CA PRO A 117 -3.95 -9.05 4.29
C PRO A 117 -2.44 -9.00 4.01
N PHE A 118 -1.64 -9.99 4.45
CA PHE A 118 -0.21 -10.03 4.12
C PHE A 118 0.08 -10.26 2.63
N ASP A 119 -0.92 -10.75 1.90
CA ASP A 119 -0.86 -11.05 0.47
C ASP A 119 -1.39 -9.92 -0.41
N TYR A 120 -2.36 -9.12 0.08
CA TYR A 120 -3.01 -8.08 -0.71
C TYR A 120 -3.04 -6.68 -0.10
N GLY A 121 -2.54 -6.49 1.12
CA GLY A 121 -2.63 -5.22 1.84
C GLY A 121 -4.07 -4.87 2.17
N ALA A 122 -4.51 -3.70 1.70
CA ALA A 122 -5.91 -3.28 1.80
C ALA A 122 -6.84 -4.01 0.82
N GLY A 123 -6.31 -4.54 -0.29
CA GLY A 123 -7.09 -5.25 -1.30
C GLY A 123 -6.71 -4.84 -2.71
N HIS A 124 -7.55 -5.22 -3.67
CA HIS A 124 -7.45 -4.78 -5.04
C HIS A 124 -8.05 -3.39 -5.21
N VAL A 125 -7.37 -2.56 -5.99
CA VAL A 125 -7.77 -1.18 -6.23
C VAL A 125 -9.17 -1.07 -6.83
N ASP A 126 -9.92 -0.08 -6.35
CA ASP A 126 -11.14 0.44 -6.97
C ASP A 126 -10.90 1.92 -7.33
N SER A 127 -10.71 2.17 -8.62
CA SER A 127 -10.37 3.51 -9.12
C SER A 127 -11.54 4.49 -9.05
N ILE A 128 -12.78 4.01 -9.11
CA ILE A 128 -13.96 4.86 -9.08
C ILE A 128 -14.26 5.26 -7.64
N ALA A 129 -14.23 4.30 -6.71
CA ALA A 129 -14.42 4.60 -5.30
C ALA A 129 -13.31 5.51 -4.75
N ALA A 130 -12.06 5.36 -5.23
CA ALA A 130 -10.94 6.19 -4.80
C ALA A 130 -11.06 7.68 -5.17
N LEU A 131 -11.93 8.05 -6.13
CA LEU A 131 -12.18 9.45 -6.48
C LEU A 131 -12.94 10.21 -5.39
N ASP A 132 -13.75 9.53 -4.57
CA ASP A 132 -14.48 10.12 -3.46
C ASP A 132 -14.44 9.19 -2.24
N PRO A 133 -13.30 9.11 -1.52
CA PRO A 133 -13.12 8.19 -0.41
C PRO A 133 -13.88 8.65 0.85
N GLY A 134 -14.41 9.87 0.87
CA GLY A 134 -14.99 10.55 2.04
C GLY A 134 -13.95 10.95 3.08
N LEU A 135 -13.14 10.01 3.57
CA LEU A 135 -12.13 10.22 4.60
C LEU A 135 -10.74 9.78 4.12
N VAL A 136 -9.71 10.53 4.51
CA VAL A 136 -8.30 10.18 4.25
C VAL A 136 -7.44 10.26 5.50
N TYR A 137 -6.46 9.36 5.58
CA TYR A 137 -5.35 9.38 6.53
C TYR A 137 -4.20 10.20 5.93
N ASP A 138 -4.26 11.51 6.11
CA ASP A 138 -3.21 12.41 5.63
C ASP A 138 -2.03 12.47 6.62
N THR A 139 -0.82 12.68 6.12
CA THR A 139 0.40 12.82 6.93
C THR A 139 1.24 13.97 6.42
N THR A 140 1.87 14.66 7.36
CA THR A 140 2.83 15.72 7.11
C THR A 140 4.26 15.21 7.09
N ILE A 141 5.20 16.08 6.69
CA ILE A 141 6.64 15.80 6.79
C ILE A 141 7.05 15.57 8.26
N ASP A 142 6.45 16.32 9.19
CA ASP A 142 6.73 16.17 10.63
C ASP A 142 6.30 14.80 11.17
N ASP A 143 5.26 14.19 10.61
CA ASP A 143 4.85 12.83 10.96
C ASP A 143 5.91 11.80 10.53
N TYR A 144 6.52 11.97 9.35
CA TYR A 144 7.64 11.14 8.91
C TYR A 144 8.89 11.36 9.77
N LEU A 145 9.20 12.60 10.14
CA LEU A 145 10.31 12.90 11.04
C LEU A 145 10.07 12.28 12.43
N GLY A 146 8.85 12.36 12.94
CA GLY A 146 8.44 11.71 14.18
C GLY A 146 8.53 10.19 14.10
N PHE A 147 8.16 9.60 12.97
CA PHE A 147 8.32 8.17 12.70
C PHE A 147 9.80 7.74 12.70
N LEU A 148 10.69 8.49 12.06
CA LEU A 148 12.13 8.24 12.09
C LEU A 148 12.70 8.36 13.52
N CYS A 149 12.21 9.32 14.31
CA CYS A 149 12.56 9.42 15.72
C CYS A 149 12.07 8.22 16.53
N ALA A 150 10.88 7.70 16.27
CA ALA A 150 10.36 6.48 16.91
C ALA A 150 11.19 5.23 16.56
N LEU A 151 11.86 5.23 15.41
CA LEU A 151 12.84 4.21 15.00
C LEU A 151 14.25 4.42 15.57
N ASN A 152 14.45 5.43 16.42
CA ASN A 152 15.75 5.81 16.98
C ASN A 152 16.81 6.21 15.94
N TYR A 153 16.40 6.81 14.82
CA TYR A 153 17.35 7.34 13.85
C TYR A 153 18.13 8.51 14.45
N THR A 154 19.43 8.56 14.16
CA THR A 154 20.29 9.68 14.56
C THR A 154 20.04 10.90 13.67
N PRO A 155 20.39 12.13 14.11
CA PRO A 155 20.25 13.32 13.27
C PRO A 155 20.99 13.22 11.91
N SER A 156 22.14 12.53 11.87
CA SER A 156 22.88 12.31 10.63
C SER A 156 22.16 11.35 9.68
N GLN A 157 21.52 10.29 10.20
CA GLN A 157 20.69 9.38 9.41
C GLN A 157 19.45 10.10 8.87
N ILE A 158 18.75 10.87 9.72
CA ILE A 158 17.58 11.66 9.30
C ILE A 158 17.97 12.64 8.19
N LYS A 159 19.09 13.35 8.35
CA LYS A 159 19.60 14.27 7.32
C LYS A 159 19.93 13.54 6.02
N SER A 160 20.55 12.38 6.09
CA SER A 160 20.88 11.58 4.90
C SER A 160 19.62 11.14 4.14
N THR A 161 18.59 10.72 4.85
CA THR A 161 17.35 10.20 4.25
C THR A 161 16.40 11.30 3.76
N THR A 162 16.25 12.38 4.54
CA THR A 162 15.25 13.44 4.30
C THR A 162 15.83 14.70 3.67
N GLN A 163 17.16 14.79 3.59
CA GLN A 163 17.91 16.00 3.19
C GLN A 163 17.61 17.22 4.07
N THR A 164 16.99 17.01 5.24
CA THR A 164 16.57 18.06 6.16
C THR A 164 17.34 17.93 7.48
N ASN A 165 17.82 19.05 8.02
CA ASN A 165 18.41 19.05 9.36
C ASN A 165 17.30 18.97 10.40
N PHE A 166 17.20 17.85 11.10
CA PHE A 166 16.21 17.65 12.15
C PHE A 166 16.79 16.85 13.31
N THR A 167 16.42 17.25 14.53
CA THR A 167 16.84 16.58 15.77
C THR A 167 15.61 16.24 16.60
N CYS A 168 15.46 14.97 16.94
CA CYS A 168 14.38 14.49 17.79
C CYS A 168 14.42 15.18 19.17
N GLN A 169 13.26 15.63 19.64
CA GLN A 169 13.14 16.28 20.94
C GLN A 169 13.21 15.24 22.06
N LYS A 170 14.15 15.41 23.00
CA LYS A 170 14.30 14.47 24.13
C LYS A 170 13.07 14.42 25.06
N SER A 171 12.30 15.52 25.13
CA SER A 171 11.09 15.62 25.95
C SER A 171 9.86 15.00 25.30
N LYS A 172 9.89 14.73 23.98
CA LYS A 172 8.76 14.18 23.23
C LYS A 172 8.89 12.66 23.14
N LYS A 173 7.83 11.93 23.52
CA LYS A 173 7.75 10.49 23.28
C LYS A 173 7.25 10.26 21.86
N TYR A 174 8.08 9.66 21.02
CA TYR A 174 7.70 9.25 19.67
C TYR A 174 7.31 7.77 19.68
N THR A 175 6.18 7.42 19.07
CA THR A 175 5.76 6.02 18.93
C THR A 175 5.39 5.70 17.48
N LEU A 176 5.71 4.48 17.04
CA LEU A 176 5.36 4.02 15.68
C LEU A 176 3.84 3.99 15.47
N GLY A 177 3.10 3.79 16.56
CA GLY A 177 1.65 3.78 16.57
C GLY A 177 1.00 5.13 16.27
N ASP A 178 1.74 6.24 16.40
CA ASP A 178 1.24 7.59 16.10
C ASP A 178 1.38 7.96 14.63
N PHE A 179 2.12 7.17 13.83
CA PHE A 179 2.23 7.41 12.40
C PHE A 179 0.87 7.17 11.74
N ASN A 180 0.31 8.22 11.12
CA ASN A 180 -1.06 8.26 10.65
C ASN A 180 -1.26 7.47 9.34
N TYR A 181 -1.09 6.15 9.42
CA TYR A 181 -1.12 5.25 8.28
C TYR A 181 -2.50 4.60 8.12
N PRO A 182 -3.00 4.38 6.88
CA PRO A 182 -4.32 3.79 6.59
C PRO A 182 -4.37 2.26 6.82
N SER A 183 -3.60 1.77 7.80
CA SER A 183 -3.67 0.40 8.29
C SER A 183 -3.08 0.30 9.70
N PHE A 184 -3.34 -0.83 10.36
CA PHE A 184 -2.89 -1.14 11.70
C PHE A 184 -2.09 -2.44 11.66
N SER A 185 -0.88 -2.44 12.22
CA SER A 185 -0.08 -3.65 12.46
C SER A 185 0.47 -3.60 13.87
N VAL A 186 0.13 -4.61 14.68
CA VAL A 186 0.59 -4.69 16.08
C VAL A 186 1.36 -5.99 16.26
N PRO A 187 2.70 -5.97 16.23
CA PRO A 187 3.50 -7.16 16.49
C PRO A 187 3.45 -7.51 17.99
N PHE A 188 2.82 -8.64 18.33
CA PHE A 188 2.78 -9.15 19.70
C PHE A 188 3.91 -10.16 19.94
N GLN A 189 4.51 -10.11 21.14
CA GLN A 189 5.38 -11.18 21.62
C GLN A 189 4.55 -12.31 22.23
N ILE A 190 4.90 -13.55 21.88
CA ILE A 190 4.21 -14.75 22.38
C ILE A 190 4.29 -14.80 23.90
N GLY A 191 3.16 -15.05 24.57
CA GLY A 191 3.09 -15.21 26.03
C GLY A 191 2.94 -13.92 26.83
N LEU A 192 2.98 -12.75 26.20
CA LEU A 192 2.80 -11.45 26.86
C LEU A 192 1.43 -10.87 26.55
N ARG A 193 0.62 -10.62 27.59
CA ARG A 193 -0.59 -9.80 27.45
C ARG A 193 -0.19 -8.33 27.48
N SER A 194 -0.35 -7.65 26.36
CA SER A 194 -0.07 -6.23 26.24
C SER A 194 -1.24 -5.51 25.56
N THR A 195 -1.54 -4.31 26.04
CA THR A 195 -2.48 -3.40 25.40
C THR A 195 -1.69 -2.36 24.64
N VAL A 196 -1.94 -2.25 23.34
CA VAL A 196 -1.30 -1.25 22.48
C VAL A 196 -2.37 -0.26 22.03
N LYS A 197 -2.08 1.04 22.18
CA LYS A 197 -2.96 2.13 21.75
C LYS A 197 -2.34 2.85 20.58
N TYR A 198 -3.03 2.87 19.43
CA TYR A 198 -2.66 3.66 18.26
C TYR A 198 -3.62 4.83 18.11
N THR A 199 -3.09 5.96 17.67
CA THR A 199 -3.87 7.17 17.38
C THR A 199 -3.90 7.38 15.88
N ARG A 200 -5.05 7.74 15.33
CA ARG A 200 -5.21 8.13 13.93
C ARG A 200 -5.98 9.43 13.84
N THR A 201 -5.60 10.24 12.88
CA THR A 201 -6.30 11.45 12.48
C THR A 201 -6.87 11.20 11.09
N ILE A 202 -8.16 11.41 10.93
CA ILE A 202 -8.83 11.23 9.62
C ILE A 202 -9.41 12.58 9.21
N THR A 203 -9.12 12.97 7.98
CA THR A 203 -9.57 14.23 7.39
C THR A 203 -10.74 13.95 6.47
N ASN A 204 -11.83 14.71 6.63
CA ASN A 204 -12.95 14.67 5.70
C ASN A 204 -12.58 15.43 4.41
N VAL A 205 -12.64 14.74 3.28
CA VAL A 205 -12.43 15.29 1.93
C VAL A 205 -13.72 15.32 1.11
N GLY A 206 -14.83 14.83 1.67
CA GLY A 206 -16.16 14.92 1.08
C GLY A 206 -17.02 16.00 1.72
N VAL A 207 -18.34 15.84 1.59
CA VAL A 207 -19.32 16.74 2.24
C VAL A 207 -19.32 16.55 3.77
N PRO A 208 -19.75 17.55 4.56
CA PRO A 208 -19.90 17.39 6.00
C PRO A 208 -20.79 16.19 6.36
N ALA A 209 -20.25 15.25 7.13
CA ALA A 209 -20.92 13.99 7.46
C ALA A 209 -20.52 13.47 8.85
N THR A 210 -21.33 12.56 9.39
CA THR A 210 -21.04 11.82 10.63
C THR A 210 -20.84 10.35 10.31
N TYR A 211 -19.73 9.78 10.77
CA TYR A 211 -19.36 8.39 10.52
C TYR A 211 -19.53 7.54 11.78
N LYS A 212 -19.94 6.28 11.61
CA LYS A 212 -19.97 5.27 12.68
C LYS A 212 -18.85 4.26 12.45
N ILE A 213 -18.11 3.95 13.51
CA ILE A 213 -17.05 2.94 13.46
C ILE A 213 -17.66 1.56 13.68
N SER A 214 -17.36 0.64 12.78
CA SER A 214 -17.68 -0.79 12.91
C SER A 214 -16.39 -1.58 13.09
N LEU A 215 -16.38 -2.51 14.04
CA LEU A 215 -15.24 -3.37 14.33
C LEU A 215 -15.60 -4.81 13.99
N TYR A 216 -14.76 -5.47 13.20
CA TYR A 216 -14.90 -6.87 12.85
C TYR A 216 -13.67 -7.63 13.33
N SER A 217 -13.89 -8.73 14.03
CA SER A 217 -12.83 -9.66 14.40
C SER A 217 -12.99 -10.91 13.54
N GLN A 218 -11.94 -11.28 12.82
CA GLN A 218 -11.83 -12.60 12.20
C GLN A 218 -10.74 -13.34 12.96
N THR A 219 -11.16 -14.31 13.79
CA THR A 219 -10.28 -15.27 14.46
C THR A 219 -9.89 -16.40 13.52
#